data_AF-A0A959P1Y6-F1
#
_entry.id   AF-A0A959P1Y6-F1
#
_cell.length_a   1.000
_cell.length_b   1.000
_cell.length_c   1.000
_cell.angle_alpha   90.00
_cell.angle_beta   90.00
_cell.angle_gamma   90.00
#
_symmetry.space_group_name_H-M   'P 1'
#
loop_
_entity.id
_entity.type
_entity.pdbx_description
1 polymer ?
#
loop_
_entity_poly.entity_id
_entity_poly.type
_entity_poly.pdbx_seq_one_letter_code
_entity_poly.pdbx_strand_id
1 'polypeptide(L)'
;DNFNTWNYIKDKLENQLEYKIDKKILSPHNFGIPQHRERLFIIGAKNSIQHFNWPESSKSTDSIMNFLDVNPTDATKLEDEKISVIKLWQEFIDKIPLEDNLPSFPIWSMEFGATYPFEDEIPYRTSSHALGKCKGKFGIPLKGMTREEKFNNLPNYVKKNQINKVTGEPIQFPSWKKHYIRSNRAFYEKYKVELEPVVKKIRDLGVSSWQKFEWNVQGGERDLTKYIIQFRGSGVRVKKPDYFPSLVTVSTQIPIIGWESRYITPNEGARIQSLNGIKLPENLGSCFGALGNAVNAHIVEQIASNLIIEEDNIEIPLNFNNEQRIAM
;
A
#
# COMPACT_ATOMS: atom_id res chain seq x y z
N ASP A 1 15.05 7.04 10.33
CA ASP A 1 16.22 7.88 10.00
C ASP A 1 16.25 9.21 10.80
N ASN A 2 15.41 9.41 11.84
CA ASN A 2 15.43 10.62 12.69
C ASN A 2 15.58 11.94 11.92
N PHE A 3 14.92 12.06 10.76
CA PHE A 3 15.00 13.21 9.84
C PHE A 3 16.36 13.50 9.20
N ASN A 4 17.36 12.63 9.34
CA ASN A 4 18.69 12.82 8.76
C ASN A 4 18.65 13.07 7.24
N THR A 5 17.83 12.32 6.52
CA THR A 5 17.67 12.50 5.06
C THR A 5 17.07 13.86 4.72
N TRP A 6 16.06 14.32 5.46
CA TRP A 6 15.50 15.66 5.26
C TRP A 6 16.53 16.75 5.55
N ASN A 7 17.28 16.63 6.64
CA ASN A 7 18.29 17.62 7.01
C ASN A 7 19.38 17.74 5.94
N TYR A 8 19.80 16.61 5.35
CA TYR A 8 20.73 16.60 4.22
C TYR A 8 20.15 17.30 2.98
N ILE A 9 18.90 17.00 2.60
CA ILE A 9 18.24 17.65 1.45
C ILE A 9 18.11 19.15 1.69
N LYS A 10 17.68 19.55 2.88
CA LYS A 10 17.53 20.95 3.28
C LYS A 10 18.87 21.71 3.21
N ASP A 11 19.94 21.15 3.78
CA ASP A 11 21.27 21.76 3.73
C ASP A 11 21.76 21.98 2.28
N LYS A 12 21.58 20.96 1.43
CA LYS A 12 21.95 21.07 0.01
C LYS A 12 21.19 22.18 -0.70
N LEU A 13 19.87 22.26 -0.50
CA LEU A 13 19.03 23.25 -1.18
C LEU A 13 19.24 24.68 -0.64
N GLU A 14 19.22 24.86 0.68
CA GLU A 14 19.29 26.19 1.29
C GLU A 14 20.72 26.73 1.39
N ASN A 15 21.68 25.93 1.87
CA ASN A 15 23.01 26.43 2.23
C ASN A 15 24.01 26.33 1.07
N GLN A 16 23.90 25.29 0.24
CA GLN A 16 24.86 25.07 -0.87
C GLN A 16 24.36 25.63 -2.19
N LEU A 17 23.05 25.56 -2.42
CA LEU A 17 22.42 26.03 -3.65
C LEU A 17 21.63 27.32 -3.45
N GLU A 18 21.56 27.87 -2.23
CA GLU A 18 20.98 29.19 -1.93
C GLU A 18 19.51 29.35 -2.36
N TYR A 19 18.73 28.27 -2.35
CA TYR A 19 17.28 28.35 -2.56
C TYR A 19 16.57 28.73 -1.26
N LYS A 20 15.55 29.56 -1.36
CA LYS A 20 14.51 29.65 -0.34
C LYS A 20 13.52 28.52 -0.59
N ILE A 21 13.31 27.65 0.39
CA ILE A 21 12.45 26.47 0.25
C ILE A 21 11.33 26.46 1.27
N ASP A 22 10.26 25.75 0.92
CA ASP A 22 9.23 25.30 1.86
C ASP A 22 8.78 23.88 1.48
N LYS A 23 8.15 23.16 2.41
CA LYS A 23 7.71 21.78 2.19
C LYS A 23 6.36 21.47 2.82
N LYS A 24 5.60 20.59 2.17
CA LYS A 24 4.32 20.08 2.68
C LYS A 24 4.09 18.64 2.23
N ILE A 25 3.43 17.86 3.09
CA ILE A 25 2.92 16.54 2.71
C ILE A 25 1.51 16.75 2.16
N LEU A 26 1.29 16.30 0.93
CA LEU A 26 0.00 16.39 0.25
C LEU A 26 -0.38 15.02 -0.30
N SER A 27 -1.68 14.81 -0.52
CA SER A 27 -2.22 13.56 -1.03
C SER A 27 -3.41 13.83 -1.96
N PRO A 28 -3.59 13.08 -3.06
CA PRO A 28 -4.63 13.36 -4.07
C PRO A 28 -6.05 13.44 -3.51
N HIS A 29 -6.38 12.66 -2.48
CA HIS A 29 -7.69 12.71 -1.83
C HIS A 29 -8.05 14.07 -1.21
N ASN A 30 -7.06 14.93 -0.93
CA ASN A 30 -7.27 16.30 -0.48
C ASN A 30 -7.58 17.27 -1.64
N PHE A 31 -7.51 16.81 -2.89
CA PHE A 31 -7.69 17.61 -4.10
C PHE A 31 -8.73 16.98 -5.04
N GLY A 32 -9.77 16.33 -4.48
CA GLY A 32 -10.87 15.77 -5.28
C GLY A 32 -10.50 14.53 -6.10
N ILE A 33 -9.42 13.82 -5.75
CA ILE A 33 -9.01 12.61 -6.48
C ILE A 33 -9.04 11.42 -5.52
N PRO A 34 -9.82 10.36 -5.77
CA PRO A 34 -10.06 9.30 -4.80
C PRO A 34 -8.86 8.34 -4.74
N GLN A 35 -7.70 8.83 -4.29
CA GLN A 35 -6.49 8.04 -4.11
C GLN A 35 -5.74 8.53 -2.86
N HIS A 36 -5.51 7.60 -1.92
CA HIS A 36 -4.61 7.85 -0.80
C HIS A 36 -3.16 7.58 -1.20
N ARG A 37 -2.41 8.66 -1.37
CA ARG A 37 -0.98 8.61 -1.69
C ARG A 37 -0.27 9.88 -1.22
N GLU A 38 0.18 9.85 0.02
CA GLU A 38 0.96 10.95 0.58
C GLU A 38 2.33 11.07 -0.09
N ARG A 39 2.68 12.30 -0.43
CA ARG A 39 3.97 12.68 -1.02
C ARG A 39 4.46 13.96 -0.37
N LEU A 40 5.75 13.99 -0.08
CA LEU A 40 6.44 15.21 0.33
C LEU A 40 6.73 16.04 -0.91
N PHE A 41 6.15 17.24 -0.96
CA PHE A 41 6.47 18.25 -1.96
C PHE A 41 7.42 19.27 -1.34
N ILE A 42 8.45 19.65 -2.10
CA ILE A 42 9.42 20.67 -1.71
C ILE A 42 9.41 21.69 -2.85
N ILE A 43 9.09 22.94 -2.53
CA ILE A 43 9.22 24.05 -3.47
C ILE A 43 10.52 24.81 -3.18
N GLY A 44 11.05 25.49 -4.18
CA GLY A 44 12.21 26.34 -4.00
C GLY A 44 12.33 27.42 -5.07
N ALA A 45 12.74 28.62 -4.66
CA ALA A 45 13.09 29.71 -5.57
C ALA A 45 14.40 30.38 -5.13
N LYS A 46 15.16 30.91 -6.09
CA LYS A 46 16.42 31.63 -5.83
C LYS A 46 16.19 32.99 -5.17
N ASN A 47 15.13 33.69 -5.55
CA ASN A 47 14.85 35.05 -5.08
C ASN A 47 14.02 35.04 -3.79
N SER A 48 12.72 34.74 -3.91
CA SER A 48 11.78 34.71 -2.79
C SER A 48 10.65 33.72 -3.08
N ILE A 49 10.06 33.19 -2.01
CA ILE A 49 8.83 32.38 -2.02
C ILE A 49 7.74 33.02 -1.14
N GLN A 50 7.89 34.29 -0.75
CA GLN A 50 6.94 34.94 0.17
C GLN A 50 5.53 35.10 -0.42
N HIS A 51 5.41 35.17 -1.75
CA HIS A 51 4.13 35.21 -2.45
C HIS A 51 3.43 33.84 -2.48
N PHE A 52 4.18 32.76 -2.32
CA PHE A 52 3.66 31.42 -2.46
C PHE A 52 2.78 31.05 -1.28
N ASN A 53 1.62 30.49 -1.60
CA ASN A 53 0.76 29.81 -0.64
C ASN A 53 0.50 28.39 -1.15
N TRP A 54 0.57 27.41 -0.24
CA TRP A 54 0.19 26.04 -0.59
C TRP A 54 -1.28 25.99 -1.01
N PRO A 55 -1.64 25.20 -2.03
CA PRO A 55 -3.01 25.09 -2.46
C PRO A 55 -3.90 24.56 -1.33
N GLU A 56 -5.12 25.08 -1.27
CA GLU A 56 -6.12 24.67 -0.28
C GLU A 56 -6.71 23.32 -0.65
N SER A 57 -7.09 22.56 0.38
CA SER A 57 -7.74 21.26 0.18
C SER A 57 -9.15 21.46 -0.37
N SER A 58 -9.56 20.65 -1.33
CA SER A 58 -10.93 20.54 -1.81
C SER A 58 -11.64 19.32 -1.23
N LYS A 59 -12.98 19.29 -1.34
CA LYS A 59 -13.75 18.10 -0.94
C LYS A 59 -13.35 16.91 -1.82
N SER A 60 -13.15 15.76 -1.20
CA SER A 60 -12.89 14.52 -1.91
C SER A 60 -14.09 14.12 -2.77
N THR A 61 -13.86 13.43 -3.88
CA THR A 61 -14.94 12.79 -4.63
C THR A 61 -15.46 11.58 -3.88
N ASP A 62 -16.77 11.34 -3.91
CA ASP A 62 -17.40 10.25 -3.18
C ASP A 62 -17.25 8.86 -3.84
N SER A 63 -16.75 8.79 -5.08
CA SER A 63 -16.66 7.53 -5.82
C SER A 63 -15.56 7.49 -6.87
N ILE A 64 -14.92 6.33 -6.99
CA ILE A 64 -13.94 6.03 -8.03
C ILE A 64 -14.57 5.92 -9.43
N MET A 65 -15.89 5.74 -9.52
CA MET A 65 -16.57 5.36 -10.77
C MET A 65 -16.37 6.40 -11.88
N ASN A 66 -16.23 7.68 -11.51
CA ASN A 66 -15.94 8.77 -12.45
C ASN A 66 -14.59 8.63 -13.17
N PHE A 67 -13.69 7.80 -12.63
CA PHE A 67 -12.37 7.55 -13.18
C PHE A 67 -12.29 6.25 -13.98
N LEU A 68 -13.35 5.45 -13.99
CA LEU A 68 -13.43 4.18 -14.69
C LEU A 68 -14.22 4.33 -15.99
N ASP A 69 -13.87 3.51 -16.97
CA ASP A 69 -14.65 3.30 -18.17
C ASP A 69 -15.65 2.16 -17.92
N VAL A 70 -16.82 2.24 -18.55
CA VAL A 70 -17.86 1.20 -18.47
C VAL A 70 -17.56 0.14 -19.52
N ASN A 71 -17.30 -1.10 -19.07
CA ASN A 71 -16.98 -2.23 -19.96
C ASN A 71 -15.96 -1.92 -21.08
N PRO A 72 -14.76 -1.41 -20.76
CA PRO A 72 -13.73 -1.12 -21.75
C PRO A 72 -13.32 -2.38 -22.52
N THR A 73 -13.30 -2.30 -23.86
CA THR A 73 -12.97 -3.41 -24.74
C THR A 73 -11.49 -3.76 -24.75
N ASP A 74 -10.63 -2.81 -24.38
CA ASP A 74 -9.17 -2.94 -24.33
C ASP A 74 -8.66 -3.40 -22.95
N ALA A 75 -9.56 -3.63 -21.98
CA ALA A 75 -9.16 -4.08 -20.68
C ALA A 75 -8.61 -5.52 -20.68
N THR A 76 -7.51 -5.68 -19.95
CA THR A 76 -6.93 -7.00 -19.72
C THR A 76 -7.82 -7.80 -18.76
N LYS A 77 -8.21 -9.01 -19.18
CA LYS A 77 -8.96 -9.95 -18.35
C LYS A 77 -8.06 -10.60 -17.29
N LEU A 78 -8.69 -11.10 -16.23
CA LEU A 78 -7.99 -11.87 -15.20
C LEU A 78 -7.52 -13.22 -15.71
N GLU A 79 -6.36 -13.66 -15.23
CA GLU A 79 -5.84 -15.00 -15.43
C GLU A 79 -6.67 -16.01 -14.61
N ASP A 80 -6.92 -17.20 -15.17
CA ASP A 80 -7.76 -18.24 -14.55
C ASP A 80 -7.30 -18.63 -13.13
N GLU A 81 -5.99 -18.62 -12.89
CA GLU A 81 -5.41 -18.87 -11.58
C GLU A 81 -5.87 -17.83 -10.54
N LYS A 82 -5.87 -16.54 -10.90
CA LYS A 82 -6.33 -15.47 -10.00
C LYS A 82 -7.84 -15.52 -9.79
N ILE A 83 -8.61 -15.84 -10.83
CA ILE A 83 -10.05 -16.08 -10.69
C ILE A 83 -10.29 -17.21 -9.68
N SER A 84 -9.53 -18.30 -9.78
CA SER A 84 -9.62 -19.44 -8.85
C SER A 84 -9.25 -19.05 -7.42
N VAL A 85 -8.22 -18.22 -7.24
CA VAL A 85 -7.85 -17.69 -5.91
C VAL A 85 -8.93 -16.79 -5.33
N ILE A 86 -9.53 -15.90 -6.13
CA ILE A 86 -10.63 -15.03 -5.68
C ILE A 86 -11.82 -15.88 -5.25
N LYS A 87 -12.23 -16.86 -6.07
CA LYS A 87 -13.32 -17.79 -5.72
C LYS A 87 -13.04 -18.55 -4.43
N LEU A 88 -11.80 -18.97 -4.21
CA LEU A 88 -11.41 -19.68 -3.01
C LEU A 88 -11.48 -18.79 -1.75
N TRP A 89 -11.10 -17.52 -1.86
CA TRP A 89 -11.28 -16.55 -0.78
C TRP A 89 -12.75 -16.17 -0.56
N GLN A 90 -13.57 -16.16 -1.61
CA GLN A 90 -15.03 -16.02 -1.46
C GLN A 90 -15.59 -17.20 -0.67
N GLU A 91 -15.25 -18.44 -1.04
CA GLU A 91 -15.65 -19.64 -0.28
C GLU A 91 -15.23 -19.53 1.18
N PHE A 92 -14.03 -19.01 1.47
CA PHE A 92 -13.55 -18.79 2.84
C PHE A 92 -14.42 -17.80 3.62
N ILE A 93 -14.80 -16.68 2.98
CA ILE A 93 -15.66 -15.66 3.59
C ILE A 93 -17.06 -16.21 3.87
N ASP A 94 -17.61 -16.99 2.94
CA ASP A 94 -18.95 -17.57 3.03
C ASP A 94 -19.09 -18.59 4.18
N LYS A 95 -17.98 -19.15 4.66
CA LYS A 95 -17.96 -20.07 5.81
C LYS A 95 -18.03 -19.36 7.16
N ILE A 96 -17.84 -18.03 7.20
CA ILE A 96 -17.86 -17.27 8.44
C ILE A 96 -19.31 -16.84 8.70
N PRO A 97 -19.89 -17.10 9.89
CA PRO A 97 -21.25 -16.70 10.21
C PRO A 97 -21.50 -15.20 10.01
N LEU A 98 -22.71 -14.84 9.57
CA LEU A 98 -23.04 -13.46 9.16
C LEU A 98 -23.10 -12.49 10.35
N GLU A 99 -23.45 -13.00 11.53
CA GLU A 99 -23.45 -12.31 12.81
C GLU A 99 -22.05 -11.90 13.30
N ASP A 100 -21.02 -12.61 12.83
CA ASP A 100 -19.64 -12.41 13.24
C ASP A 100 -18.86 -11.55 12.25
N ASN A 101 -18.20 -10.50 12.69
CA ASN A 101 -17.41 -9.66 11.79
C ASN A 101 -16.21 -10.41 11.17
N LEU A 102 -15.91 -10.10 9.91
CA LEU A 102 -14.68 -10.55 9.27
C LEU A 102 -13.44 -9.93 9.94
N PRO A 103 -12.30 -10.64 9.98
CA PRO A 103 -11.06 -10.13 10.59
C PRO A 103 -10.65 -8.75 10.05
N SER A 104 -10.35 -7.82 10.96
CA SER A 104 -9.78 -6.51 10.64
C SER A 104 -8.24 -6.53 10.54
N PHE A 105 -7.61 -7.66 10.84
CA PHE A 105 -6.19 -7.90 10.68
C PHE A 105 -5.91 -8.75 9.44
N PRO A 106 -4.70 -8.66 8.84
CA PRO A 106 -4.33 -9.53 7.73
C PRO A 106 -4.38 -11.00 8.12
N ILE A 107 -5.10 -11.78 7.33
CA ILE A 107 -5.15 -13.23 7.45
C ILE A 107 -3.85 -13.83 6.92
N TRP A 108 -3.17 -14.55 7.80
CA TRP A 108 -2.00 -15.36 7.53
C TRP A 108 -2.41 -16.81 7.70
N SER A 109 -3.02 -17.41 6.67
CA SER A 109 -3.58 -18.76 6.77
C SER A 109 -2.55 -19.83 7.13
N MET A 110 -1.26 -19.57 6.89
CA MET A 110 -0.18 -20.44 7.36
C MET A 110 -0.10 -20.55 8.89
N GLU A 111 -0.64 -19.61 9.66
CA GLU A 111 -0.71 -19.71 11.12
C GLU A 111 -1.88 -20.61 11.59
N PHE A 112 -2.79 -20.99 10.71
CA PHE A 112 -3.94 -21.82 11.07
C PHE A 112 -3.49 -23.20 11.53
N GLY A 113 -3.76 -23.53 12.80
CA GLY A 113 -3.33 -24.76 13.45
C GLY A 113 -1.85 -24.80 13.87
N ALA A 114 -1.07 -23.75 13.61
CA ALA A 114 0.34 -23.68 14.02
C ALA A 114 0.48 -23.47 15.54
N THR A 115 1.50 -24.09 16.14
CA THR A 115 1.74 -24.02 17.60
C THR A 115 3.20 -23.76 17.99
N TYR A 116 4.07 -23.46 17.02
CA TYR A 116 5.44 -23.05 17.31
C TYR A 116 5.48 -21.74 18.13
N PRO A 117 6.53 -21.52 18.94
CA PRO A 117 6.65 -20.34 19.80
C PRO A 117 6.81 -19.05 18.99
N PHE A 118 6.19 -17.97 19.46
CA PHE A 118 6.29 -16.64 18.84
C PHE A 118 6.25 -15.47 19.83
N GLU A 119 5.88 -15.70 21.09
CA GLU A 119 5.74 -14.66 22.11
C GLU A 119 7.11 -14.23 22.63
N ASP A 120 7.81 -15.10 23.33
CA ASP A 120 9.09 -14.77 23.98
C ASP A 120 10.30 -15.20 23.15
N GLU A 121 10.09 -16.13 22.22
CA GLU A 121 11.14 -16.69 21.39
C GLU A 121 10.70 -16.83 19.93
N ILE A 122 11.66 -16.79 19.02
CA ILE A 122 11.44 -17.06 17.59
C ILE A 122 11.79 -18.53 17.29
N PRO A 123 11.07 -19.20 16.38
CA PRO A 123 11.30 -20.60 16.04
C PRO A 123 12.74 -20.92 15.64
N TYR A 124 13.46 -19.97 15.03
CA TYR A 124 14.86 -20.14 14.68
C TYR A 124 15.74 -20.54 15.87
N ARG A 125 15.50 -19.90 17.03
CA ARG A 125 16.31 -20.03 18.25
C ARG A 125 15.85 -21.19 19.14
N THR A 126 14.64 -21.68 18.94
CA THR A 126 14.10 -22.84 19.64
C THR A 126 14.87 -24.13 19.28
N SER A 127 15.09 -25.00 20.27
CA SER A 127 15.75 -26.28 20.04
C SER A 127 14.94 -27.20 19.12
N SER A 128 15.62 -28.07 18.36
CA SER A 128 14.94 -29.03 17.48
C SER A 128 14.01 -29.97 18.26
N HIS A 129 14.39 -30.37 19.48
CA HIS A 129 13.54 -31.19 20.33
C HIS A 129 12.26 -30.46 20.74
N ALA A 130 12.35 -29.19 21.17
CA ALA A 130 11.19 -28.38 21.53
C ALA A 130 10.28 -28.11 20.32
N LEU A 131 10.85 -27.76 19.16
CA LEU A 131 10.08 -27.63 17.91
C LEU A 131 9.35 -28.91 17.53
N GLY A 132 9.92 -30.09 17.82
CA GLY A 132 9.28 -31.38 17.56
C GLY A 132 8.00 -31.62 18.36
N LYS A 133 7.74 -30.84 19.41
CA LYS A 133 6.50 -30.87 20.19
C LYS A 133 5.41 -29.95 19.63
N CYS A 134 5.74 -29.17 18.59
CA CYS A 134 4.87 -28.17 18.00
C CYS A 134 4.31 -28.61 16.63
N LYS A 135 3.40 -27.77 16.10
CA LYS A 135 2.88 -27.81 14.74
C LYS A 135 3.40 -26.61 13.96
N GLY A 136 3.83 -26.85 12.72
CA GLY A 136 4.27 -25.85 11.76
C GLY A 136 3.10 -25.17 11.04
N LYS A 137 3.37 -24.64 9.85
CA LYS A 137 2.37 -24.01 8.99
C LYS A 137 1.21 -24.96 8.72
N PHE A 138 -0.02 -24.44 8.71
CA PHE A 138 -1.23 -25.25 8.46
C PHE A 138 -1.39 -26.45 9.41
N GLY A 139 -0.82 -26.37 10.62
CA GLY A 139 -0.96 -27.41 11.64
C GLY A 139 -0.14 -28.69 11.41
N ILE A 140 0.82 -28.69 10.48
CA ILE A 140 1.67 -29.86 10.18
C ILE A 140 2.48 -30.27 11.44
N PRO A 141 2.31 -31.48 11.99
CA PRO A 141 3.11 -31.94 13.12
C PRO A 141 4.60 -31.95 12.80
N LEU A 142 5.42 -31.37 13.67
CA LEU A 142 6.88 -31.29 13.49
C LEU A 142 7.64 -32.48 14.14
N LYS A 143 6.92 -33.39 14.79
CA LYS A 143 7.48 -34.55 15.47
C LYS A 143 8.14 -35.50 14.45
N GLY A 144 9.32 -36.02 14.77
CA GLY A 144 10.05 -36.98 13.93
C GLY A 144 10.82 -36.36 12.76
N MET A 145 10.60 -35.08 12.43
CA MET A 145 11.31 -34.37 11.37
C MET A 145 12.74 -33.98 11.80
N THR A 146 13.65 -33.93 10.83
CA THR A 146 14.95 -33.27 10.93
C THR A 146 14.80 -31.76 11.18
N ARG A 147 15.88 -31.09 11.60
CA ARG A 147 15.82 -29.63 11.81
C ARG A 147 15.48 -28.89 10.52
N GLU A 148 16.03 -29.33 9.38
CA GLU A 148 15.78 -28.71 8.08
C GLU A 148 14.31 -28.84 7.66
N GLU A 149 13.75 -30.05 7.74
CA GLU A 149 12.34 -30.31 7.43
C GLU A 149 11.39 -29.49 8.31
N LYS A 150 11.71 -29.37 9.61
CA LYS A 150 10.94 -28.50 10.52
C LYS A 150 10.92 -27.07 10.00
N PHE A 151 12.09 -26.53 9.63
CA PHE A 151 12.18 -25.17 9.10
C PHE A 151 11.45 -25.01 7.77
N ASN A 152 11.44 -26.02 6.89
CA ASN A 152 10.65 -25.99 5.65
C ASN A 152 9.14 -25.93 5.92
N ASN A 153 8.71 -26.51 7.04
CA ASN A 153 7.34 -26.46 7.53
C ASN A 153 7.03 -25.25 8.42
N LEU A 154 7.91 -24.25 8.51
CA LEU A 154 7.61 -22.97 9.15
C LEU A 154 7.32 -21.87 8.11
N PRO A 155 6.55 -20.82 8.46
CA PRO A 155 6.43 -19.63 7.62
C PRO A 155 7.75 -18.89 7.40
N ASN A 156 7.98 -18.34 6.21
CA ASN A 156 9.28 -17.73 5.86
C ASN A 156 9.71 -16.58 6.80
N TYR A 157 8.76 -15.82 7.34
CA TYR A 157 9.07 -14.69 8.23
C TYR A 157 9.55 -15.12 9.62
N VAL A 158 9.42 -16.40 10.01
CA VAL A 158 9.91 -16.93 11.29
C VAL A 158 11.24 -17.68 11.18
N LYS A 159 11.73 -17.90 9.95
CA LYS A 159 12.97 -18.65 9.68
C LYS A 159 14.25 -17.84 9.80
N LYS A 160 14.17 -16.53 10.05
CA LYS A 160 15.35 -15.65 10.09
C LYS A 160 15.68 -15.27 11.53
N ASN A 161 16.94 -15.47 11.92
CA ASN A 161 17.47 -14.87 13.14
C ASN A 161 17.85 -13.42 12.84
N GLN A 162 17.15 -12.48 13.46
CA GLN A 162 17.52 -11.07 13.39
C GLN A 162 18.32 -10.71 14.64
N ILE A 163 19.45 -10.05 14.43
CA ILE A 163 20.36 -9.60 15.49
C ILE A 163 20.50 -8.09 15.35
N ASN A 164 20.46 -7.38 16.47
CA ASN A 164 20.74 -5.95 16.50
C ASN A 164 22.23 -5.74 16.21
N LYS A 165 22.55 -5.01 15.14
CA LYS A 165 23.94 -4.78 14.71
C LYS A 165 24.77 -3.98 15.71
N VAL A 166 24.12 -3.22 16.61
CA VAL A 166 24.78 -2.37 17.60
C VAL A 166 24.95 -3.12 18.92
N THR A 167 23.87 -3.74 19.43
CA THR A 167 23.90 -4.40 20.75
C THR A 167 24.32 -5.86 20.68
N GLY A 168 24.32 -6.49 19.50
CA GLY A 168 24.56 -7.92 19.33
C GLY A 168 23.41 -8.81 19.82
N GLU A 169 22.33 -8.21 20.31
CA GLU A 169 21.24 -8.95 20.94
C GLU A 169 20.23 -9.50 19.92
N PRO A 170 19.57 -10.63 20.21
CA PRO A 170 18.53 -11.16 19.36
C PRO A 170 17.30 -10.24 19.33
N ILE A 171 16.84 -9.90 18.13
CA ILE A 171 15.63 -9.11 17.92
C ILE A 171 14.42 -10.04 18.06
N GLN A 172 13.55 -9.74 19.03
CA GLN A 172 12.24 -10.39 19.16
C GLN A 172 11.30 -9.95 18.03
N PHE A 173 10.19 -10.68 17.84
CA PHE A 173 9.15 -10.17 16.96
C PHE A 173 8.58 -8.84 17.48
N PRO A 174 8.34 -7.85 16.60
CA PRO A 174 7.69 -6.62 17.02
C PRO A 174 6.25 -6.92 17.48
N SER A 175 5.72 -6.09 18.38
CA SER A 175 4.42 -6.30 19.03
C SER A 175 3.27 -6.53 18.04
N TRP A 176 3.24 -5.76 16.94
CA TRP A 176 2.23 -5.93 15.89
C TRP A 176 2.26 -7.31 15.24
N LYS A 177 3.44 -7.92 15.08
CA LYS A 177 3.60 -9.24 14.48
C LYS A 177 3.13 -10.33 15.43
N LYS A 178 3.47 -10.21 16.73
CA LYS A 178 2.94 -11.11 17.77
C LYS A 178 1.42 -11.04 17.80
N HIS A 179 0.85 -9.84 17.74
CA HIS A 179 -0.59 -9.63 17.64
C HIS A 179 -1.20 -10.35 16.43
N TYR A 180 -0.67 -10.18 15.20
CA TYR A 180 -1.20 -10.87 14.03
C TYR A 180 -1.14 -12.40 14.13
N ILE A 181 -0.05 -12.96 14.63
CA ILE A 181 0.07 -14.41 14.83
C ILE A 181 -1.00 -14.90 15.80
N ARG A 182 -1.15 -14.21 16.95
CA ARG A 182 -2.14 -14.55 17.97
C ARG A 182 -3.56 -14.46 17.44
N SER A 183 -3.90 -13.35 16.77
CA SER A 183 -5.23 -13.12 16.21
C SER A 183 -5.59 -14.14 15.14
N ASN A 184 -4.66 -14.51 14.26
CA ASN A 184 -4.88 -15.55 13.25
C ASN A 184 -5.13 -16.93 13.86
N ARG A 185 -4.32 -17.33 14.86
CA ARG A 185 -4.48 -18.62 15.55
C ARG A 185 -5.81 -18.69 16.30
N ALA A 186 -6.16 -17.65 17.05
CA ALA A 186 -7.42 -17.57 17.78
C ALA A 186 -8.64 -17.59 16.84
N PHE A 187 -8.56 -16.84 15.74
CA PHE A 187 -9.61 -16.82 14.72
C PHE A 187 -9.84 -18.20 14.10
N TYR A 188 -8.78 -18.90 13.71
CA TYR A 188 -8.93 -20.23 13.14
C TYR A 188 -9.44 -21.25 14.15
N GLU A 189 -9.02 -21.16 15.41
CA GLU A 189 -9.55 -22.07 16.45
C GLU A 189 -11.06 -21.87 16.66
N LYS A 190 -11.54 -20.61 16.60
CA LYS A 190 -12.97 -20.29 16.71
C LYS A 190 -13.81 -20.93 15.58
N TYR A 191 -13.35 -20.85 14.33
CA TYR A 191 -14.11 -21.31 13.15
C TYR A 191 -13.50 -22.55 12.49
N LYS A 192 -12.82 -23.38 13.28
CA LYS A 192 -11.99 -24.46 12.75
C LYS A 192 -12.79 -25.45 11.93
N VAL A 193 -13.99 -25.81 12.40
CA VAL A 193 -14.84 -26.82 11.77
C VAL A 193 -15.31 -26.33 10.40
N GLU A 194 -15.71 -25.07 10.33
CA GLU A 194 -16.23 -24.41 9.14
C GLU A 194 -15.13 -24.13 8.11
N LEU A 195 -13.95 -23.71 8.59
CA LEU A 195 -12.83 -23.28 7.74
C LEU A 195 -11.89 -24.40 7.32
N GLU A 196 -11.80 -25.52 8.04
CA GLU A 196 -10.82 -26.58 7.72
C GLU A 196 -10.89 -27.06 6.24
N PRO A 197 -12.07 -27.30 5.64
CA PRO A 197 -12.16 -27.75 4.25
C PRO A 197 -11.55 -26.75 3.25
N VAL A 198 -11.87 -25.46 3.41
CA VAL A 198 -11.37 -24.40 2.51
C VAL A 198 -9.90 -24.07 2.79
N VAL A 199 -9.45 -24.15 4.05
CA VAL A 199 -8.05 -23.93 4.43
C VAL A 199 -7.12 -24.99 3.83
N LYS A 200 -7.57 -26.25 3.69
CA LYS A 200 -6.83 -27.29 2.96
C LYS A 200 -6.59 -26.90 1.50
N LYS A 201 -7.59 -26.35 0.82
CA LYS A 201 -7.45 -25.84 -0.55
C LYS A 201 -6.50 -24.63 -0.61
N ILE A 202 -6.60 -23.70 0.35
CA ILE A 202 -5.72 -22.51 0.42
C ILE A 202 -4.25 -22.93 0.62
N ARG A 203 -3.99 -23.92 1.48
CA ARG A 203 -2.64 -24.48 1.70
C ARG A 203 -1.99 -24.95 0.40
N ASP A 204 -2.78 -25.51 -0.51
CA ASP A 204 -2.27 -26.14 -1.74
C ASP A 204 -2.03 -25.12 -2.87
N LEU A 205 -2.32 -23.83 -2.64
CA LEU A 205 -1.91 -22.75 -3.55
C LEU A 205 -0.39 -22.68 -3.66
N GLY A 206 0.14 -22.69 -4.89
CA GLY A 206 1.58 -22.66 -5.16
C GLY A 206 2.30 -21.36 -4.80
N VAL A 207 1.56 -20.28 -4.54
CA VAL A 207 2.12 -18.94 -4.25
C VAL A 207 1.78 -18.51 -2.82
N SER A 208 2.82 -18.34 -1.99
CA SER A 208 2.65 -18.01 -0.56
C SER A 208 1.89 -16.69 -0.30
N SER A 209 1.94 -15.72 -1.21
CA SER A 209 1.14 -14.50 -1.08
C SER A 209 -0.34 -14.73 -1.35
N TRP A 210 -0.71 -15.70 -2.19
CA TRP A 210 -2.12 -16.03 -2.43
C TRP A 210 -2.77 -16.72 -1.24
N GLN A 211 -1.96 -17.27 -0.33
CA GLN A 211 -2.39 -17.84 0.95
C GLN A 211 -2.65 -16.79 2.04
N LYS A 212 -2.53 -15.50 1.72
CA LYS A 212 -2.81 -14.40 2.66
C LYS A 212 -3.93 -13.53 2.13
N PHE A 213 -4.75 -13.01 3.04
CA PHE A 213 -5.93 -12.24 2.69
C PHE A 213 -6.11 -11.04 3.62
N GLU A 214 -6.67 -9.95 3.10
CA GLU A 214 -6.89 -8.71 3.85
C GLU A 214 -8.24 -8.10 3.46
N TRP A 215 -9.18 -8.08 4.41
CA TRP A 215 -10.53 -7.52 4.24
C TRP A 215 -10.59 -6.09 4.78
N ASN A 216 -10.53 -5.09 3.90
CA ASN A 216 -10.62 -3.67 4.27
C ASN A 216 -12.01 -3.08 4.02
N VAL A 217 -13.04 -3.91 4.09
CA VAL A 217 -14.43 -3.61 3.70
C VAL A 217 -15.38 -3.85 4.88
N GLN A 218 -14.94 -3.50 6.09
CA GLN A 218 -15.72 -3.68 7.32
C GLN A 218 -17.09 -3.01 7.20
N GLY A 219 -18.14 -3.74 7.59
CA GLY A 219 -19.55 -3.35 7.43
C GLY A 219 -20.10 -3.44 6.00
N GLY A 220 -19.28 -3.80 5.01
CA GLY A 220 -19.71 -4.04 3.64
C GLY A 220 -20.27 -5.45 3.44
N GLU A 221 -20.94 -5.64 2.30
CA GLU A 221 -21.40 -6.95 1.84
C GLU A 221 -20.23 -7.93 1.67
N ARG A 222 -20.45 -9.21 1.95
CA ARG A 222 -19.43 -10.28 1.86
C ARG A 222 -19.31 -10.85 0.46
N ASP A 223 -19.16 -9.99 -0.53
CA ASP A 223 -19.07 -10.37 -1.94
C ASP A 223 -17.87 -9.69 -2.61
N LEU A 224 -16.84 -10.46 -2.91
CA LEU A 224 -15.61 -9.99 -3.53
C LEU A 224 -15.85 -9.32 -4.89
N THR A 225 -16.91 -9.71 -5.60
CA THR A 225 -17.22 -9.14 -6.92
C THR A 225 -17.70 -7.69 -6.84
N LYS A 226 -18.02 -7.17 -5.64
CA LYS A 226 -18.45 -5.77 -5.47
C LYS A 226 -17.31 -4.79 -5.22
N TYR A 227 -16.07 -5.24 -5.20
CA TYR A 227 -14.95 -4.48 -4.66
C TYR A 227 -13.73 -4.41 -5.57
N ILE A 228 -12.80 -3.52 -5.21
CA ILE A 228 -11.47 -3.48 -5.81
C ILE A 228 -10.62 -4.56 -5.16
N ILE A 229 -9.98 -5.40 -5.98
CA ILE A 229 -9.08 -6.47 -5.51
C ILE A 229 -7.65 -6.17 -5.94
N GLN A 230 -6.68 -6.49 -5.09
CA GLN A 230 -5.25 -6.39 -5.42
C GLN A 230 -4.46 -7.61 -4.97
N PHE A 231 -3.63 -8.13 -5.85
CA PHE A 231 -2.66 -9.18 -5.52
C PHE A 231 -1.31 -8.56 -5.18
N ARG A 232 -0.97 -8.51 -3.88
CA ARG A 232 0.36 -8.05 -3.42
C ARG A 232 1.20 -9.24 -2.98
N GLY A 233 2.52 -9.05 -2.90
CA GLY A 233 3.42 -9.98 -2.19
C GLY A 233 3.08 -10.17 -0.70
N SER A 234 2.26 -9.29 -0.12
CA SER A 234 1.74 -9.43 1.25
C SER A 234 0.39 -10.16 1.35
N GLY A 235 -0.34 -10.36 0.25
CA GLY A 235 -1.68 -10.94 0.27
C GLY A 235 -2.60 -10.49 -0.85
N VAL A 236 -3.72 -11.19 -1.00
CA VAL A 236 -4.90 -10.72 -1.72
C VAL A 236 -5.62 -9.70 -0.85
N ARG A 237 -5.87 -8.50 -1.37
CA ARG A 237 -6.46 -7.40 -0.63
C ARG A 237 -7.75 -6.94 -1.27
N VAL A 238 -8.74 -6.68 -0.44
CA VAL A 238 -10.05 -6.19 -0.88
C VAL A 238 -10.28 -4.81 -0.29
N LYS A 239 -10.71 -3.87 -1.13
CA LYS A 239 -10.95 -2.48 -0.74
C LYS A 239 -12.30 -1.99 -1.26
N LYS A 240 -12.89 -1.05 -0.51
CA LYS A 240 -14.09 -0.32 -0.92
C LYS A 240 -13.85 0.43 -2.23
N PRO A 241 -14.90 0.66 -3.05
CA PRO A 241 -14.82 1.43 -4.29
C PRO A 241 -14.94 2.94 -4.04
N ASP A 242 -14.58 3.40 -2.85
CA ASP A 242 -14.53 4.82 -2.47
C ASP A 242 -13.15 5.43 -2.79
N TYR A 243 -12.10 4.61 -2.80
CA TYR A 243 -10.74 5.04 -3.12
C TYR A 243 -9.97 4.01 -3.95
N PHE A 244 -9.27 4.50 -4.97
CA PHE A 244 -8.25 3.72 -5.64
C PHE A 244 -7.09 3.43 -4.70
N PRO A 245 -6.64 2.18 -4.65
CA PRO A 245 -5.33 1.89 -4.08
C PRO A 245 -4.23 2.60 -4.89
N SER A 246 -3.10 2.84 -4.24
CA SER A 246 -1.92 3.37 -4.94
C SER A 246 -1.56 2.48 -6.13
N LEU A 247 -1.39 3.11 -7.30
CA LEU A 247 -0.74 2.48 -8.44
C LEU A 247 0.72 2.20 -8.09
N VAL A 248 1.21 1.06 -8.53
CA VAL A 248 2.54 0.55 -8.23
C VAL A 248 3.21 0.06 -9.49
N THR A 249 4.53 0.00 -9.44
CA THR A 249 5.38 -0.29 -10.59
C THR A 249 5.35 -1.74 -11.06
N VAL A 250 4.65 -2.61 -10.33
CA VAL A 250 4.62 -4.05 -10.59
C VAL A 250 3.27 -4.43 -11.18
N SER A 251 3.27 -4.95 -12.40
CA SER A 251 2.06 -5.33 -13.14
C SER A 251 1.14 -6.29 -12.38
N THR A 252 1.70 -7.18 -11.55
CA THR A 252 0.90 -8.12 -10.74
C THR A 252 0.05 -7.46 -9.66
N GLN A 253 0.29 -6.19 -9.37
CA GLN A 253 -0.42 -5.41 -8.36
C GLN A 253 -1.37 -4.36 -8.95
N ILE A 254 -1.57 -4.37 -10.27
CA ILE A 254 -2.58 -3.54 -10.92
C ILE A 254 -3.95 -3.84 -10.28
N PRO A 255 -4.72 -2.81 -9.89
CA PRO A 255 -6.04 -2.99 -9.31
C PRO A 255 -6.98 -3.76 -10.23
N ILE A 256 -7.74 -4.67 -9.64
CA ILE A 256 -8.78 -5.46 -10.29
C ILE A 256 -10.12 -4.85 -9.92
N ILE A 257 -10.96 -4.65 -10.93
CA ILE A 257 -12.35 -4.26 -10.78
C ILE A 257 -13.18 -5.54 -10.66
N GLY A 258 -13.63 -5.86 -9.44
CA GLY A 258 -14.30 -7.13 -9.15
C GLY A 258 -15.56 -7.35 -9.97
N TRP A 259 -16.35 -6.30 -10.18
CA TRP A 259 -17.68 -6.41 -10.81
C TRP A 259 -17.61 -6.59 -12.33
N GLU A 260 -16.47 -6.25 -12.93
CA GLU A 260 -16.18 -6.47 -14.35
C GLU A 260 -15.13 -7.56 -14.58
N SER A 261 -14.56 -8.13 -13.51
CA SER A 261 -13.53 -9.19 -13.56
C SER A 261 -12.36 -8.86 -14.50
N ARG A 262 -11.84 -7.64 -14.40
CA ARG A 262 -10.74 -7.11 -15.24
C ARG A 262 -9.76 -6.26 -14.44
N TYR A 263 -8.60 -5.99 -15.03
CA TYR A 263 -7.72 -4.94 -14.54
C TYR A 263 -8.22 -3.55 -14.97
N ILE A 264 -7.81 -2.52 -14.24
CA ILE A 264 -7.94 -1.15 -14.74
C ILE A 264 -7.11 -0.97 -16.02
N THR A 265 -7.59 -0.14 -16.95
CA THR A 265 -6.89 0.18 -18.19
C THR A 265 -5.77 1.20 -17.95
N PRO A 266 -4.79 1.29 -18.86
CA PRO A 266 -3.81 2.38 -18.85
C PRO A 266 -4.45 3.78 -18.81
N ASN A 267 -5.55 3.98 -19.54
CA ASN A 267 -6.25 5.27 -19.60
C ASN A 267 -6.93 5.62 -18.28
N GLU A 268 -7.58 4.65 -17.63
CA GLU A 268 -8.12 4.81 -16.27
C GLU A 268 -6.98 5.11 -15.29
N GLY A 269 -5.86 4.39 -15.39
CA GLY A 269 -4.65 4.64 -14.60
C GLY A 269 -4.08 6.05 -14.76
N ALA A 270 -4.05 6.58 -16.00
CA ALA A 270 -3.63 7.94 -16.29
C ALA A 270 -4.61 8.98 -15.73
N ARG A 271 -5.92 8.73 -15.86
CA ARG A 271 -6.97 9.60 -15.32
C ARG A 271 -6.87 9.73 -13.80
N ILE A 272 -6.56 8.65 -13.08
CA ILE A 272 -6.30 8.65 -11.63
C ILE A 272 -5.07 9.50 -11.26
N GLN A 273 -4.07 9.57 -12.14
CA GLN A 273 -2.89 10.43 -11.96
C GLN A 273 -3.08 11.85 -12.52
N SER A 274 -4.28 12.19 -13.00
CA SER A 274 -4.59 13.45 -13.69
C SER A 274 -3.73 13.69 -14.94
N LEU A 275 -3.34 12.62 -15.63
CA LEU A 275 -2.46 12.61 -16.81
C LEU A 275 -3.25 12.27 -18.09
N ASN A 276 -4.45 12.80 -18.25
CA ASN A 276 -5.28 12.52 -19.43
C ASN A 276 -4.60 13.00 -20.72
N GLY A 277 -4.68 12.22 -21.79
CA GLY A 277 -4.17 12.61 -23.12
C GLY A 277 -2.66 12.46 -23.33
N ILE A 278 -1.91 11.97 -22.34
CA ILE A 278 -0.47 11.71 -22.53
C ILE A 278 -0.22 10.43 -23.35
N LYS A 279 0.90 10.38 -24.05
CA LYS A 279 1.37 9.15 -24.70
C LYS A 279 1.96 8.20 -23.65
N LEU A 280 1.29 7.08 -23.41
CA LEU A 280 1.74 6.05 -22.48
C LEU A 280 2.66 5.03 -23.17
N PRO A 281 3.57 4.37 -22.42
CA PRO A 281 4.32 3.22 -22.94
C PRO A 281 3.38 2.11 -23.43
N GLU A 282 3.72 1.47 -24.56
CA GLU A 282 2.89 0.39 -25.14
C GLU A 282 2.90 -0.89 -24.28
N ASN A 283 4.03 -1.21 -23.66
CA ASN A 283 4.12 -2.34 -22.75
C ASN A 283 3.41 -2.02 -21.42
N LEU A 284 2.41 -2.83 -21.04
CA LEU A 284 1.63 -2.65 -19.82
C LEU A 284 2.48 -2.55 -18.54
N GLY A 285 3.54 -3.37 -18.43
CA GLY A 285 4.45 -3.34 -17.28
C GLY A 285 5.16 -2.00 -17.16
N SER A 286 5.71 -1.49 -18.27
CA SER A 286 6.34 -0.17 -18.33
C SER A 286 5.35 0.96 -18.11
N CYS A 287 4.11 0.83 -18.63
CA CYS A 287 3.05 1.81 -18.46
C CYS A 287 2.66 1.98 -16.98
N PHE A 288 2.29 0.90 -16.31
CA PHE A 288 1.97 0.95 -14.88
C PHE A 288 3.21 1.19 -14.01
N GLY A 289 4.40 0.86 -14.51
CA GLY A 289 5.69 1.34 -14.02
C GLY A 289 5.75 2.87 -13.93
N ALA A 290 5.48 3.54 -15.05
CA ALA A 290 5.49 5.00 -15.13
C ALA A 290 4.36 5.63 -14.30
N LEU A 291 3.12 5.18 -14.46
CA LEU A 291 1.96 5.68 -13.71
C LEU A 291 2.10 5.45 -12.21
N GLY A 292 2.68 4.32 -11.80
CA GLY A 292 2.94 3.98 -10.41
C GLY A 292 4.05 4.82 -9.77
N ASN A 293 4.94 5.42 -10.56
CA ASN A 293 5.99 6.34 -10.10
C ASN A 293 5.60 7.81 -10.23
N ALA A 294 4.60 8.12 -11.05
CA ALA A 294 4.11 9.47 -11.22
C ALA A 294 3.68 10.10 -9.89
N VAL A 295 3.83 11.41 -9.85
CA VAL A 295 3.10 12.30 -8.94
C VAL A 295 1.82 12.74 -9.66
N ASN A 296 0.75 12.95 -8.90
CA ASN A 296 -0.50 13.37 -9.50
C ASN A 296 -0.34 14.78 -10.11
N ALA A 297 -0.63 14.91 -11.41
CA ALA A 297 -0.31 16.11 -12.17
C ALA A 297 -1.15 17.32 -11.75
N HIS A 298 -2.39 17.12 -11.30
CA HIS A 298 -3.24 18.21 -10.84
C HIS A 298 -2.67 18.87 -9.57
N ILE A 299 -2.13 18.07 -8.65
CA ILE A 299 -1.45 18.63 -7.46
C ILE A 299 -0.22 19.44 -7.88
N VAL A 300 0.57 18.92 -8.82
CA VAL A 300 1.77 19.61 -9.32
C VAL A 300 1.40 20.92 -10.00
N GLU A 301 0.36 20.92 -10.83
CA GLU A 301 -0.20 22.11 -11.48
C GLU A 301 -0.60 23.16 -10.45
N GLN A 302 -1.41 22.79 -9.43
CA GLN A 302 -1.84 23.71 -8.38
C GLN A 302 -0.66 24.32 -7.60
N ILE A 303 0.38 23.53 -7.30
CA ILE A 303 1.60 24.04 -6.66
C ILE A 303 2.35 24.97 -7.62
N ALA A 304 2.52 24.57 -8.87
CA ALA A 304 3.28 25.33 -9.86
C ALA A 304 2.62 26.68 -10.18
N SER A 305 1.29 26.74 -10.34
CA SER A 305 0.54 27.98 -10.57
C SER A 305 0.68 28.99 -9.44
N ASN A 306 0.83 28.53 -8.19
CA ASN A 306 1.05 29.42 -7.05
C ASN A 306 2.52 29.86 -6.92
N LEU A 307 3.45 29.11 -7.51
CA LEU A 307 4.90 29.34 -7.40
C LEU A 307 5.43 30.19 -8.55
N ILE A 308 5.04 29.86 -9.78
CA ILE A 308 5.50 30.49 -11.01
C ILE A 308 4.61 31.70 -11.29
N ILE A 309 5.18 32.89 -11.20
CA ILE A 309 4.54 34.14 -11.61
C ILE A 309 5.01 34.45 -13.04
N GLU A 310 4.10 34.69 -13.97
CA GLU A 310 4.43 35.23 -15.29
C GLU A 310 4.87 36.70 -15.15
N GLU A 311 5.98 37.08 -15.81
CA GLU A 311 6.59 38.42 -15.69
C GLU A 311 5.66 39.58 -16.06
N ASP A 312 4.55 39.32 -16.75
CA ASP A 312 3.58 40.33 -17.18
C ASP A 312 2.67 40.87 -16.04
N ASN A 313 2.74 40.32 -14.83
CA ASN A 313 1.97 40.78 -13.65
C ASN A 313 2.82 41.47 -12.57
N ILE A 314 4.03 41.91 -12.90
CA ILE A 314 4.81 42.76 -11.99
C ILE A 314 4.31 44.21 -12.13
N GLU A 315 3.17 44.53 -11.50
CA GLU A 315 2.97 45.90 -11.03
C GLU A 315 4.02 46.17 -9.95
N ILE A 316 5.15 46.72 -10.36
CA ILE A 316 6.10 47.33 -9.43
C ILE A 316 5.32 48.47 -8.77
N PRO A 317 5.10 48.46 -7.43
CA PRO A 317 4.56 49.63 -6.77
C PRO A 317 5.59 50.75 -6.94
N LEU A 318 5.30 51.71 -7.81
CA LEU A 318 6.06 52.94 -7.89
C LEU A 318 5.89 53.66 -6.55
N ASN A 319 6.88 53.52 -5.67
CA ASN A 319 7.02 54.35 -4.49
C ASN A 319 7.32 55.79 -4.95
N PHE A 320 6.26 56.54 -5.26
CA PHE A 320 6.32 57.99 -5.32
C PHE A 320 6.41 58.54 -3.90
N ASN A 321 7.63 58.64 -3.37
CA ASN A 321 7.93 59.69 -2.41
C ASN A 321 8.77 60.74 -3.13
N ASN A 322 8.04 61.67 -3.74
CA ASN A 322 8.56 62.98 -4.07
C ASN A 322 8.59 63.83 -2.79
N GLU A 323 9.44 64.86 -2.83
CA GLU A 323 9.68 65.93 -1.86
C GLU A 323 10.82 65.66 -0.86
N GLN A 324 11.84 66.50 -0.71
CA GLN A 324 12.11 67.82 -1.29
C GLN A 324 13.52 68.25 -0.84
N ARG A 325 14.20 68.99 -1.72
CA ARG A 325 15.04 70.18 -1.49
C ARG A 325 16.51 70.14 -1.93
N ILE A 326 16.75 71.23 -2.65
CA ILE A 326 17.89 71.71 -3.44
C ILE A 326 18.87 72.47 -2.53
N ALA A 327 20.10 72.61 -3.06
CA ALA A 327 21.18 73.55 -2.71
C ALA A 327 22.00 73.20 -1.46
N MET A 328 23.33 73.26 -1.50
CA MET A 328 24.22 74.12 -2.29
C MET A 328 25.54 73.43 -2.60
#